data_AF-A0A523MFE8-F1
#
_entry.id   AF-A0A523MFE8-F1
#
_cell.length_a   1.000
_cell.length_b   1.000
_cell.length_c   1.000
_cell.angle_alpha   90.00
_cell.angle_beta   90.00
_cell.angle_gamma   90.00
#
_symmetry.space_group_name_H-M   'P 1'
#
loop_
_entity.id
_entity.type
_entity.pdbx_description
1 polymer ?
#
loop_
_entity_poly.entity_id
_entity_poly.type
_entity_poly.pdbx_seq_one_letter_code
_entity_poly.pdbx_strand_id
1 'polypeptide(L)'
;SHHKNGRDRLVACNSIATSILEAQSGKHPTHVFTHKGKPISCTVLKYYWTRARAKANLPQVRFHDLRHSFGSRLRASGISFEDRQDLLGHASQHMTTHYSQPDVNRLMEAAEKVVNMETETALRLIKSDKSPTRSDQPKEKTA
;
A
#
# COMPACT_ATOMS: atom_id res chain seq x y z
N SER A 1 -11.23 19.82 11.42
CA SER A 1 -10.21 18.75 11.52
C SER A 1 -8.84 19.39 11.58
N HIS A 2 -7.99 19.00 12.52
CA HIS A 2 -6.64 19.56 12.67
C HIS A 2 -5.65 18.76 11.84
N HIS A 3 -5.03 19.41 10.87
CA HIS A 3 -4.13 18.83 9.88
C HIS A 3 -2.72 19.38 10.13
N LYS A 4 -1.74 18.54 10.48
CA LYS A 4 -0.38 19.04 10.70
C LYS A 4 0.40 19.34 9.41
N ASN A 5 -0.13 19.00 8.22
CA ASN A 5 0.50 19.24 6.91
C ASN A 5 -0.51 19.51 5.77
N GLY A 6 -1.64 20.19 6.02
CA GLY A 6 -2.79 20.39 5.12
C GLY A 6 -2.50 20.62 3.63
N ARG A 7 -2.32 19.55 2.85
CA ARG A 7 -2.17 19.57 1.39
C ARG A 7 -3.03 18.48 0.78
N ASP A 8 -3.95 18.89 -0.07
CA ASP A 8 -4.79 18.00 -0.85
C ASP A 8 -3.94 17.22 -1.85
N ARG A 9 -4.29 15.96 -2.08
CA ARG A 9 -3.59 15.08 -3.01
C ARG A 9 -4.61 14.38 -3.87
N LEU A 10 -4.36 14.40 -5.18
CA LEU A 10 -5.11 13.58 -6.12
C LEU A 10 -4.50 12.18 -6.15
N VAL A 11 -5.37 11.17 -6.10
CA VAL A 11 -5.01 9.76 -6.26
C VAL A 11 -5.80 9.25 -7.45
N ALA A 12 -5.11 8.85 -8.52
CA ALA A 12 -5.74 8.25 -9.68
C ALA A 12 -6.22 6.83 -9.30
N CYS A 13 -7.53 6.62 -9.37
CA CYS A 13 -8.16 5.34 -9.08
C CYS A 13 -8.39 4.57 -10.38
N ASN A 14 -8.06 3.28 -10.38
CA ASN A 14 -8.44 2.38 -11.46
C ASN A 14 -9.94 2.02 -11.36
N SER A 15 -10.47 1.39 -12.41
CA SER A 15 -11.88 1.00 -12.52
C SER A 15 -12.40 0.24 -11.30
N ILE A 16 -11.61 -0.70 -10.77
CA ILE A 16 -11.94 -1.48 -9.56
C ILE A 16 -12.05 -0.59 -8.33
N ALA A 17 -11.06 0.26 -8.08
CA ALA A 17 -11.06 1.16 -6.93
C ALA A 17 -12.23 2.15 -7.00
N THR A 18 -12.50 2.71 -8.19
CA THR A 18 -13.63 3.61 -8.44
C THR A 18 -14.96 2.92 -8.16
N SER A 19 -15.17 1.70 -8.66
CA SER A 19 -16.38 0.91 -8.39
C SER A 19 -16.59 0.66 -6.90
N ILE A 20 -15.52 0.38 -6.15
CA ILE A 20 -15.60 0.22 -4.69
C ILE A 20 -15.97 1.54 -4.00
N LEU A 21 -15.38 2.66 -4.43
CA LEU A 21 -15.66 3.98 -3.85
C LEU A 21 -17.12 4.39 -4.10
N GLU A 22 -17.63 4.19 -5.31
CA GLU A 22 -19.03 4.44 -5.66
C GLU A 22 -19.97 3.59 -4.80
N ALA A 23 -19.67 2.30 -4.63
CA ALA A 23 -20.46 1.40 -3.79
C ALA A 23 -20.45 1.75 -2.29
N GLN A 24 -19.47 2.55 -1.83
CA GLN A 24 -19.41 3.05 -0.46
C GLN A 24 -19.88 4.50 -0.32
N SER A 25 -20.04 5.23 -1.42
CA SER A 25 -20.51 6.60 -1.44
C SER A 25 -21.92 6.71 -0.85
N GLY A 26 -22.20 7.81 -0.15
CA GLY A 26 -23.51 8.07 0.48
C GLY A 26 -23.78 7.35 1.82
N LYS A 27 -22.92 6.43 2.28
CA LYS A 27 -23.13 5.71 3.56
C LYS A 27 -22.78 6.52 4.81
N HIS A 28 -21.97 7.57 4.66
CA HIS A 28 -21.56 8.45 5.76
C HIS A 28 -21.28 9.85 5.22
N PRO A 29 -21.62 10.93 5.96
CA PRO A 29 -21.56 12.31 5.46
C PRO A 29 -20.15 12.80 5.09
N THR A 30 -19.09 12.22 5.66
CA THR A 30 -17.72 12.74 5.51
C THR A 30 -16.65 11.71 5.20
N HIS A 31 -16.95 10.41 5.23
CA HIS A 31 -15.94 9.34 5.13
C HIS A 31 -16.45 8.22 4.24
N VAL A 32 -15.65 7.80 3.26
CA VAL A 32 -16.03 6.71 2.35
C VAL A 32 -15.96 5.36 3.06
N PHE A 33 -14.92 5.14 3.86
CA PHE A 33 -14.76 3.88 4.61
C PHE A 33 -15.15 4.06 6.07
N THR A 34 -16.25 3.42 6.47
CA THR A 34 -16.73 3.42 7.86
C THR A 34 -16.99 2.02 8.38
N HIS A 35 -16.93 1.86 9.69
CA HIS A 35 -17.30 0.65 10.40
C HIS A 35 -18.30 1.03 11.50
N LYS A 36 -19.53 0.47 11.43
CA LYS A 36 -20.63 0.78 12.36
C LYS A 36 -20.92 2.29 12.47
N GLY A 37 -20.93 2.98 11.32
CA GLY A 37 -21.20 4.43 11.26
C GLY A 37 -20.10 5.33 11.79
N LYS A 38 -18.93 4.78 12.18
CA LYS A 38 -17.75 5.55 12.62
C LYS A 38 -16.61 5.40 11.62
N PRO A 39 -15.72 6.39 11.48
CA PRO A 39 -14.49 6.25 10.71
C PRO A 39 -13.69 5.02 11.16
N ILE A 40 -13.09 4.32 10.21
CA ILE A 40 -12.27 3.14 10.54
C ILE A 40 -11.04 3.56 11.34
N SER A 41 -10.89 3.02 12.54
CA SER A 41 -9.69 3.19 13.34
C SER A 41 -8.58 2.22 12.92
N CYS A 42 -7.33 2.56 13.22
CA CYS A 42 -6.18 1.68 12.96
C CYS A 42 -6.33 0.28 13.56
N THR A 43 -6.95 0.18 14.74
CA THR A 43 -7.18 -1.11 15.41
C THR A 43 -8.18 -1.97 14.65
N VAL A 44 -9.28 -1.37 14.19
CA VAL A 44 -10.31 -2.05 13.39
C VAL A 44 -9.72 -2.50 12.05
N LEU A 45 -8.95 -1.63 11.39
CA LEU A 45 -8.27 -1.96 10.14
C LEU A 45 -7.30 -3.14 10.31
N LYS A 46 -6.45 -3.13 11.35
CA LYS A 46 -5.52 -4.24 11.65
C LYS A 46 -6.25 -5.55 11.92
N TYR A 47 -7.38 -5.50 12.63
CA TYR A 47 -8.20 -6.67 12.91
C TYR A 47 -8.74 -7.30 11.62
N TYR A 48 -9.39 -6.50 10.76
CA TYR A 48 -9.92 -6.98 9.49
C TYR A 48 -8.82 -7.41 8.52
N TRP A 49 -7.69 -6.70 8.49
CA TRP A 49 -6.50 -7.09 7.71
C TRP A 49 -6.00 -8.48 8.09
N THR A 50 -5.90 -8.75 9.39
CA THR A 50 -5.43 -10.05 9.91
C THR A 50 -6.35 -11.19 9.52
N ARG A 51 -7.67 -10.95 9.48
CA ARG A 51 -8.67 -11.92 9.02
C ARG A 51 -8.62 -12.11 7.49
N ALA A 52 -8.49 -11.02 6.74
CA ALA A 52 -8.41 -11.06 5.28
C ALA A 52 -7.19 -11.86 4.81
N ARG A 53 -6.02 -11.61 5.39
CA ARG A 53 -4.79 -12.34 5.05
C ARG A 53 -4.86 -13.82 5.44
N ALA A 54 -5.53 -14.16 6.56
CA ALA A 54 -5.74 -15.54 6.96
C ALA A 54 -6.65 -16.28 5.97
N LYS A 55 -7.75 -15.65 5.52
CA LYS A 55 -8.62 -16.20 4.48
C LYS A 55 -7.92 -16.38 3.13
N ALA A 56 -6.96 -15.52 2.83
CA ALA A 56 -6.16 -15.60 1.61
C ALA A 56 -4.93 -16.52 1.73
N ASN A 57 -4.74 -17.22 2.86
CA ASN A 57 -3.55 -18.04 3.14
C ASN A 57 -2.21 -17.27 3.04
N LEU A 58 -2.20 -16.00 3.42
CA LEU A 58 -1.04 -15.09 3.35
C LEU A 58 -0.65 -14.53 4.74
N PRO A 59 -0.22 -15.37 5.71
CA PRO A 59 -0.01 -14.95 7.09
C PRO A 59 1.11 -13.91 7.28
N GLN A 60 2.08 -13.86 6.37
CA GLN A 60 3.26 -13.00 6.48
C GLN A 60 3.12 -11.63 5.80
N VAL A 61 2.05 -11.41 5.04
CA VAL A 61 1.87 -10.14 4.31
C VAL A 61 1.46 -9.03 5.28
N ARG A 62 2.23 -7.95 5.27
CA ARG A 62 1.99 -6.73 6.06
C ARG A 62 1.29 -5.69 5.19
N PHE A 63 0.67 -4.70 5.83
CA PHE A 63 -0.13 -3.71 5.13
C PHE A 63 0.69 -2.87 4.13
N HIS A 64 1.94 -2.52 4.45
CA HIS A 64 2.81 -1.77 3.54
C HIS A 64 3.36 -2.62 2.39
N ASP A 65 3.33 -3.96 2.50
CA ASP A 65 3.72 -4.85 1.40
C ASP A 65 2.74 -4.73 0.22
N LEU A 66 1.49 -4.27 0.45
CA LEU A 66 0.55 -3.91 -0.61
C LEU A 66 1.07 -2.75 -1.45
N ARG A 67 1.60 -1.70 -0.82
CA ARG A 67 2.18 -0.54 -1.50
C ARG A 67 3.41 -0.93 -2.30
N HIS A 68 4.26 -1.80 -1.75
CA HIS A 68 5.41 -2.35 -2.49
C HIS A 68 4.96 -3.19 -3.68
N SER A 69 3.97 -4.06 -3.50
CA SER A 69 3.42 -4.90 -4.56
C SER A 69 2.82 -4.06 -5.70
N PHE A 70 2.11 -2.98 -5.35
CA PHE A 70 1.60 -2.02 -6.32
C PHE A 70 2.74 -1.37 -7.11
N GLY A 71 3.77 -0.85 -6.42
CA GLY A 71 4.95 -0.27 -7.08
C GLY A 71 5.70 -1.24 -8.00
N SER A 72 5.80 -2.52 -7.60
CA SER A 72 6.39 -3.57 -8.42
C SER A 72 5.56 -3.87 -9.67
N ARG A 73 4.23 -3.92 -9.57
CA ARG A 73 3.34 -4.11 -10.73
C ARG A 73 3.36 -2.93 -11.69
N LEU A 74 3.44 -1.71 -11.15
CA LEU A 74 3.61 -0.53 -12.00
C LEU A 74 4.94 -0.59 -12.77
N ARG A 75 6.01 -1.07 -12.12
CA ARG A 75 7.31 -1.26 -12.79
C ARG A 75 7.21 -2.31 -13.89
N ALA A 76 6.54 -3.43 -13.61
CA ALA A 76 6.40 -4.53 -14.55
C ALA A 76 5.54 -4.17 -15.78
N SER A 77 4.57 -3.26 -15.62
CA SER A 77 3.74 -2.72 -16.72
C SER A 77 4.44 -1.61 -17.53
N GLY A 78 5.73 -1.36 -17.28
CA GLY A 78 6.53 -0.39 -18.05
C GLY A 78 6.23 1.06 -17.72
N ILE A 79 5.62 1.36 -16.56
CA ILE A 79 5.29 2.73 -16.16
C ILE A 79 6.56 3.44 -15.69
N SER A 80 6.70 4.70 -16.13
CA SER A 80 7.87 5.54 -15.83
C SER A 80 8.09 5.69 -14.33
N PHE A 81 9.32 6.01 -13.92
CA PHE A 81 9.62 6.20 -12.49
C PHE A 81 8.84 7.38 -11.90
N GLU A 82 8.70 8.46 -12.66
CA GLU A 82 7.96 9.67 -12.27
C GLU A 82 6.48 9.35 -12.01
N ASP A 83 5.79 8.76 -13.00
CA ASP A 83 4.38 8.36 -12.85
C ASP A 83 4.19 7.37 -11.68
N ARG A 84 5.18 6.51 -11.41
CA ARG A 84 5.15 5.58 -10.26
C ARG A 84 5.24 6.31 -8.93
N GLN A 85 6.07 7.35 -8.83
CA GLN A 85 6.18 8.15 -7.61
C GLN A 85 4.88 8.90 -7.33
N ASP A 86 4.25 9.41 -8.39
CA ASP A 86 2.96 10.11 -8.33
C ASP A 86 1.83 9.17 -7.92
N LEU A 87 1.73 8.00 -8.56
CA LEU A 87 0.73 6.96 -8.22
C LEU A 87 0.89 6.40 -6.81
N LEU A 88 2.13 6.26 -6.32
CA LEU A 88 2.37 5.85 -4.94
C LEU A 88 2.14 7.01 -3.97
N GLY A 89 2.20 8.27 -4.41
CA GLY A 89 2.06 9.44 -3.55
C GLY A 89 3.27 9.64 -2.62
N HIS A 90 4.48 9.33 -3.07
CA HIS A 90 5.69 9.65 -2.31
C HIS A 90 5.88 11.17 -2.21
N ALA A 91 5.74 11.70 -0.99
CA ALA A 91 5.76 13.14 -0.69
C ALA A 91 7.16 13.80 -0.69
N SER A 92 8.20 13.13 -1.18
CA SER A 92 9.58 13.60 -1.14
C SER A 92 10.30 12.98 -2.34
N GLN A 93 10.73 13.76 -3.32
CA GLN A 93 11.82 14.71 -3.10
C GLN A 93 11.66 16.15 -3.57
N HIS A 94 10.72 16.54 -4.44
CA HIS A 94 10.49 17.97 -4.68
C HIS A 94 9.16 18.16 -5.45
N MET A 95 8.44 19.21 -5.09
CA MET A 95 7.25 19.80 -5.75
C MET A 95 5.86 19.40 -5.26
N THR A 96 5.14 20.44 -4.84
CA THR A 96 3.69 20.58 -4.98
C THR A 96 3.32 20.43 -6.46
N THR A 97 2.97 19.22 -6.88
CA THR A 97 2.47 18.98 -8.23
C THR A 97 1.00 19.39 -8.30
N HIS A 98 0.72 20.50 -8.98
CA HIS A 98 -0.60 20.75 -9.53
C HIS A 98 -0.74 19.89 -10.79
N TYR A 99 -1.59 18.87 -10.74
CA TYR A 99 -1.85 18.04 -11.91
C TYR A 99 -2.81 18.76 -12.85
N SER A 100 -2.47 18.79 -14.13
CA SER A 100 -3.39 19.19 -15.19
C SER A 100 -4.32 18.01 -15.55
N GLN A 101 -5.41 18.30 -16.26
CA GLN A 101 -6.32 17.25 -16.77
C GLN A 101 -5.59 16.16 -17.58
N PRO A 102 -4.67 16.50 -18.52
CA PRO A 102 -3.81 15.50 -19.19
C PRO A 102 -3.01 14.62 -18.23
N ASP A 103 -2.41 15.19 -17.19
CA ASP A 103 -1.60 14.42 -16.23
C ASP A 103 -2.47 13.43 -15.45
N VAL A 104 -3.64 13.86 -14.98
CA VAL A 104 -4.59 13.00 -14.26
C VAL A 104 -5.04 11.82 -15.14
N ASN A 105 -5.35 12.08 -16.41
CA ASN A 105 -5.74 11.04 -17.35
C ASN A 105 -4.61 10.02 -17.57
N ARG A 106 -3.37 10.49 -17.75
CA ARG A 106 -2.19 9.62 -17.88
C ARG A 106 -1.98 8.74 -16.64
N LEU A 107 -2.13 9.31 -15.44
CA LEU A 107 -2.02 8.55 -14.19
C LEU A 107 -3.14 7.52 -14.06
N MET A 108 -4.37 7.84 -14.49
CA MET A 108 -5.47 6.88 -14.53
C MET A 108 -5.20 5.72 -15.50
N GLU A 109 -4.75 6.00 -16.72
CA GLU A 109 -4.37 4.96 -17.69
C GLU A 109 -3.26 4.05 -17.15
N ALA A 110 -2.27 4.65 -16.50
CA ALA A 110 -1.19 3.92 -15.83
C ALA A 110 -1.72 3.03 -14.69
N ALA A 111 -2.67 3.50 -13.89
CA ALA A 111 -3.30 2.70 -12.84
C ALA A 111 -4.14 1.53 -13.40
N GLU A 112 -4.82 1.73 -14.53
CA GLU A 112 -5.66 0.71 -15.18
C GLU A 112 -4.84 -0.45 -15.74
N LYS A 113 -3.62 -0.19 -16.25
CA LYS A 113 -2.71 -1.24 -16.75
C LYS A 113 -2.40 -2.34 -15.73
N VAL A 114 -2.45 -2.02 -14.43
CA VAL A 114 -2.19 -3.00 -13.36
C VAL A 114 -3.33 -4.01 -13.21
N VAL A 115 -4.55 -3.67 -13.62
CA VAL A 115 -5.73 -4.56 -13.54
C VAL A 115 -5.63 -5.70 -14.55
N ASN A 116 -5.16 -5.40 -15.77
CA ASN A 116 -5.13 -6.34 -16.89
C ASN A 116 -3.91 -7.27 -16.90
N MET A 117 -3.10 -7.26 -15.83
CA MET A 117 -1.90 -8.10 -15.74
C MET A 117 -2.27 -9.48 -15.17
N GLU A 118 -2.09 -10.54 -15.96
CA GLU A 118 -2.14 -11.93 -15.46
C GLU A 118 -0.98 -12.14 -14.48
N THR A 119 -1.28 -12.37 -13.20
CA THR A 119 -0.27 -12.29 -12.14
C THR A 119 0.45 -13.62 -11.89
N GLU A 120 1.74 -13.71 -12.25
CA GLU A 120 2.74 -14.43 -11.44
C GLU A 120 3.39 -13.45 -10.45
N THR A 121 2.71 -13.14 -9.35
CA THR A 121 3.33 -12.33 -8.29
C THR A 121 4.20 -13.24 -7.41
N ALA A 122 5.50 -13.34 -7.73
CA ALA A 122 6.49 -14.01 -6.89
C ALA A 122 6.74 -13.20 -5.60
N LEU A 123 5.89 -13.40 -4.59
CA LEU A 123 6.20 -13.01 -3.22
C LEU A 123 7.45 -13.80 -2.77
N ARG A 124 8.65 -13.22 -2.93
CA ARG A 124 9.85 -13.75 -2.28
C ARG A 124 9.73 -13.51 -0.78
N LEU A 125 9.46 -14.59 -0.05
CA LEU A 125 9.62 -14.66 1.40
C LEU A 125 11.09 -14.38 1.73
N ILE A 126 11.40 -13.18 2.25
CA ILE A 126 12.67 -12.94 2.91
C ILE A 126 12.61 -13.71 4.24
N LYS A 127 13.24 -14.88 4.27
CA LYS A 127 13.48 -15.64 5.50
C LYS A 127 14.34 -14.75 6.41
N SER A 128 13.79 -14.22 7.48
CA SER A 128 14.62 -13.72 8.57
C SER A 128 15.15 -14.94 9.29
N ASP A 129 16.41 -15.31 9.03
CA ASP A 129 17.10 -16.29 9.86
C ASP A 129 17.21 -15.71 11.28
N LYS A 130 16.32 -16.16 12.16
CA LYS A 130 16.61 -16.20 13.59
C LYS A 130 17.21 -17.57 13.86
N SER A 131 18.53 -17.61 14.04
CA SER A 131 19.17 -18.74 14.72
C SER A 131 18.85 -18.68 16.22
N PRO A 132 18.53 -19.82 16.87
CA PRO A 132 18.11 -19.85 18.27
C PRO A 132 19.28 -20.00 19.26
N THR A 133 19.19 -19.23 20.36
CA THR A 133 19.45 -19.57 21.77
C THR A 133 20.72 -20.31 22.26
N ARG A 134 21.41 -19.60 23.20
CA ARG A 134 21.68 -19.98 24.62
C ARG A 134 22.99 -20.71 25.01
N SER A 135 23.68 -20.05 25.95
CA SER A 135 24.55 -20.47 27.08
C SER A 135 25.85 -21.26 26.86
N ASP A 136 26.95 -20.65 27.32
CA ASP A 136 27.88 -21.11 28.38
C ASP A 136 29.37 -20.81 28.09
N GLN A 137 29.99 -20.06 29.01
CA GLN A 137 31.44 -19.98 29.27
C GLN A 137 31.92 -21.34 29.85
N PRO A 138 33.21 -21.79 29.78
CA PRO A 138 34.38 -21.01 30.28
C PRO A 138 35.80 -21.30 29.69
N LYS A 139 36.74 -20.38 30.02
CA LYS A 139 38.21 -20.49 30.31
C LYS A 139 39.15 -21.34 29.43
N GLU A 140 40.24 -20.75 28.91
CA GLU A 140 41.65 -20.84 29.42
C GLU A 140 42.73 -20.31 28.44
N LYS A 141 43.70 -19.57 29.03
CA LYS A 141 45.18 -19.53 28.82
C LYS A 141 45.81 -19.37 27.43
N THR A 142 46.54 -18.26 27.24
CA THR A 142 48.01 -18.10 26.97
C THR A 142 48.26 -16.62 26.65
N ALA A 143 49.29 -15.90 27.07
CA ALA A 143 50.58 -16.22 27.70
C ALA A 143 50.92 -15.15 28.77
#